data_AF-A0A7Y2FF88-F1
#
_entry.id   AF-A0A7Y2FF88-F1
#
_cell.length_a   1.000
_cell.length_b   1.000
_cell.length_c   1.000
_cell.angle_alpha   90.00
_cell.angle_beta   90.00
_cell.angle_gamma   90.00
#
_symmetry.space_group_name_H-M   'P 1'
#
loop_
_entity.id
_entity.type
_entity.pdbx_description
1 polymer ?
#
loop_
_entity_poly.entity_id
_entity_poly.type
_entity_poly.pdbx_seq_one_letter_code
_entity_poly.pdbx_strand_id
1 'polypeptide(L)' 'MNSSKPGLPWLFLALDIVGMVLLVVGILALTGVDFGHPVLKTVAPGFIALGLLLMVPIAVWAIRRGRA' A
#
# COMPACT_ATOMS: atom_id res chain seq x y z
N MET A 1 -19.26 19.32 -23.72
CA MET A 1 -18.27 19.60 -22.66
C MET A 1 -17.66 18.26 -22.24
N ASN A 2 -16.55 17.88 -22.86
CA ASN A 2 -15.78 16.71 -22.47
C ASN A 2 -14.78 17.12 -21.40
N SER A 3 -15.04 16.79 -20.14
CA SER A 3 -13.96 16.58 -19.17
C SER A 3 -14.47 15.77 -17.98
N SER A 4 -15.08 14.62 -18.27
CA SER A 4 -15.09 13.52 -17.33
C SER A 4 -13.66 12.99 -17.28
N LYS A 5 -12.86 13.43 -16.31
CA LYS A 5 -11.75 12.59 -15.82
C LYS A 5 -12.18 11.91 -14.52
N PRO A 6 -13.03 10.86 -14.57
CA PRO A 6 -13.16 9.86 -13.51
C PRO A 6 -11.89 9.00 -13.40
N GLY A 7 -10.75 9.51 -13.84
CA GLY A 7 -9.47 8.83 -13.95
C GLY A 7 -8.54 8.97 -12.74
N LEU A 8 -8.93 9.73 -11.72
CA LEU A 8 -8.17 9.84 -10.47
C LEU A 8 -8.48 8.75 -9.41
N PRO A 9 -9.75 8.29 -9.21
CA PRO A 9 -10.04 7.34 -8.13
C PRO A 9 -9.46 5.95 -8.35
N TRP A 10 -9.33 5.49 -9.60
CA TRP A 10 -8.79 4.15 -9.88
C TRP A 10 -7.29 4.04 -9.56
N LEU A 11 -6.53 5.14 -9.72
CA LEU A 11 -5.10 5.16 -9.38
C LEU A 11 -4.90 5.02 -7.87
N PHE A 12 -5.71 5.71 -7.06
CA PHE A 12 -5.70 5.58 -5.60
C PHE A 12 -6.12 4.18 -5.16
N LEU A 13 -7.14 3.60 -5.78
CA LEU A 13 -7.55 2.22 -5.51
C LEU A 13 -6.44 1.21 -5.85
N ALA A 14 -5.78 1.38 -6.99
CA ALA A 14 -4.65 0.53 -7.39
C ALA A 14 -3.48 0.65 -6.41
N LEU A 15 -3.15 1.87 -5.96
CA LEU A 15 -2.12 2.12 -4.95
C LEU A 15 -2.47 1.48 -3.60
N ASP A 16 -3.74 1.48 -3.20
CA ASP A 16 -4.20 0.85 -1.96
C ASP A 16 -4.01 -0.67 -2.00
N ILE A 17 -4.43 -1.28 -3.10
CA ILE A 17 -4.28 -2.73 -3.32
C ILE A 17 -2.79 -3.09 -3.31
N VAL A 18 -1.94 -2.33 -3.99
CA VAL A 18 -0.48 -2.54 -3.97
C VAL A 18 0.07 -2.40 -2.55
N GLY A 19 -0.35 -1.37 -1.80
CA GLY A 19 0.04 -1.17 -0.41
C GLY A 19 -0.34 -2.35 0.49
N MET A 20 -1.56 -2.86 0.36
CA MET A 20 -2.02 -4.05 1.09
C MET A 20 -1.22 -5.30 0.72
N VAL A 21 -0.93 -5.51 -0.56
CA VAL A 21 -0.10 -6.64 -1.00
C VAL A 21 1.30 -6.57 -0.39
N LEU A 22 1.94 -5.40 -0.42
CA LEU A 22 3.27 -5.22 0.19
C LEU A 22 3.25 -5.44 1.71
N LEU A 23 2.18 -5.00 2.38
CA LEU A 23 1.99 -5.19 3.81
C LEU A 23 1.84 -6.68 4.16
N VAL A 24 1.01 -7.41 3.40
CA VAL A 24 0.83 -8.87 3.56
C VAL A 24 2.14 -9.60 3.30
N VAL A 25 2.87 -9.26 2.24
CA VAL A 25 4.18 -9.86 1.92
C VAL A 25 5.20 -9.57 3.03
N GLY A 26 5.24 -8.34 3.54
CA GLY A 26 6.11 -7.97 4.65
C GLY A 26 5.79 -8.71 5.95
N ILE A 27 4.50 -8.86 6.28
CA ILE A 27 4.06 -9.66 7.43
C ILE A 27 4.43 -11.13 7.24
N LEU A 28 4.20 -11.69 6.05
CA LEU A 28 4.55 -13.08 5.74
C LEU A 28 6.06 -13.34 5.81
N ALA A 29 6.87 -12.34 5.41
CA ALA A 29 8.32 -12.38 5.56
C ALA A 29 8.77 -12.29 7.03
N LEU A 30 8.05 -11.56 7.88
CA LEU A 30 8.31 -11.49 9.33
C LEU A 30 7.87 -12.76 10.07
N THR A 31 6.72 -13.34 9.73
CA THR A 31 6.18 -14.54 10.39
C THR A 31 7.05 -15.77 10.13
N GLY A 32 8.04 -15.66 9.25
CA GLY A 32 9.08 -16.66 9.16
C GLY A 32 8.51 -18.02 8.79
N VAL A 33 7.67 -18.07 7.75
CA VAL A 33 7.60 -19.29 6.96
C VAL A 33 9.06 -19.61 6.62
N ASP A 34 9.57 -20.73 7.14
CA ASP A 34 10.98 -21.11 7.07
C ASP A 34 11.35 -21.37 5.59
N PHE A 35 11.55 -20.29 4.84
CA PHE A 35 12.05 -20.33 3.48
C PHE A 35 13.57 -20.51 3.45
N GLY A 36 14.23 -20.70 4.61
CA GLY A 36 15.68 -20.86 4.72
C GLY A 36 16.50 -19.63 4.36
N HIS A 37 15.86 -18.49 4.04
CA HIS A 37 16.53 -17.29 3.55
C HIS A 37 16.49 -16.13 4.56
N PRO A 38 17.58 -15.86 5.31
CA PRO A 38 17.63 -14.79 6.31
C PRO A 38 17.45 -13.39 5.71
N VAL A 39 17.70 -13.24 4.40
CA VAL A 39 17.50 -12.01 3.65
C VAL A 39 16.04 -11.54 3.73
N LEU A 40 15.06 -12.46 3.67
CA LEU A 40 13.63 -12.11 3.71
C LEU A 40 13.23 -11.37 4.99
N LYS A 41 13.77 -11.78 6.15
CA LYS A 41 13.50 -11.11 7.44
C LYS A 41 14.08 -9.70 7.49
N THR A 42 15.21 -9.46 6.83
CA THR A 42 15.87 -8.15 6.76
C THR A 42 15.10 -7.16 5.89
N VAL A 43 14.51 -7.62 4.77
CA VAL A 43 13.73 -6.74 3.87
C VAL A 43 12.26 -6.58 4.30
N ALA A 44 11.73 -7.48 5.13
CA ALA A 44 10.36 -7.44 5.64
C ALA A 44 9.92 -6.08 6.22
N PRO A 45 10.69 -5.42 7.12
CA PRO A 45 10.32 -4.10 7.63
C PRO A 45 10.26 -3.03 6.52
N GLY A 46 11.08 -3.15 5.47
CA GLY A 46 11.05 -2.25 4.31
C GLY A 46 9.75 -2.35 3.52
N PHE A 47 9.24 -3.56 3.32
CA PHE A 47 7.96 -3.80 2.65
C PHE A 47 6.77 -3.25 3.45
N ILE A 48 6.79 -3.43 4.78
CA ILE A 48 5.74 -2.90 5.66
C ILE A 48 5.75 -1.37 5.65
N ALA A 49 6.93 -0.75 5.79
CA ALA A 49 7.08 0.70 5.75
C ALA A 49 6.60 1.28 4.40
N LEU A 50 6.96 0.63 3.29
CA LEU A 50 6.52 1.06 1.96
C LEU A 50 5.00 0.91 1.78
N GLY A 51 4.42 -0.20 2.22
CA GLY A 51 2.96 -0.42 2.18
C GLY A 51 2.19 0.65 2.95
N LEU A 52 2.64 1.00 4.16
CA LEU A 52 2.05 2.08 4.96
C LEU A 52 2.19 3.45 4.30
N LEU A 53 3.34 3.74 3.67
CA LEU A 53 3.58 4.98 2.94
C LEU A 53 2.60 5.16 1.77
N LEU A 54 2.25 4.08 1.07
CA LEU A 54 1.30 4.09 -0.03
C LEU A 54 -0.16 4.32 0.43
N MET A 55 -0.48 4.06 1.70
CA MET A 55 -1.81 4.33 2.28
C MET A 55 -2.01 5.81 2.65
N VAL A 56 -0.93 6.57 2.90
CA VAL A 56 -0.99 7.99 3.31
C VAL A 56 -1.73 8.89 2.31
N PRO A 57 -1.47 8.84 0.98
CA PRO A 57 -2.15 9.69 0.00
C PRO A 57 -3.65 9.43 -0.06
N ILE A 58 -4.08 8.18 0.11
CA ILE A 58 -5.48 7.78 0.14
C ILE A 58 -6.17 8.34 1.39
N ALA A 59 -5.54 8.18 2.57
CA ALA A 59 -6.05 8.75 3.81
C ALA A 59 -6.21 10.28 3.69
N VAL A 60 -5.21 10.98 3.13
CA VAL A 60 -5.27 12.42 2.89
C VAL A 60 -6.39 12.79 1.91
N TRP A 61 -6.56 12.04 0.82
CA TRP A 61 -7.64 12.26 -0.14
C TRP A 61 -9.03 12.03 0.47
N ALA A 62 -9.18 10.98 1.28
CA ALA A 62 -10.43 10.65 1.97
C ALA A 62 -10.80 11.73 2.99
N ILE A 63 -9.84 12.21 3.78
CA ILE A 63 -10.04 13.32 4.73
C ILE A 63 -10.46 14.59 3.99
N ARG A 64 -9.83 14.91 2.85
CA ARG A 64 -10.19 16.09 2.04
C ARG A 64 -11.61 16.00 1.46
N ARG A 65 -12.08 14.81 1.09
CA ARG A 65 -13.45 14.61 0.59
C ARG A 65 -14.50 14.56 1.71
N GLY A 66 -14.16 14.03 2.89
CA GLY A 66 -15.06 13.95 4.04
C GLY A 66 -15.21 15.27 4.82
N ARG A 67 -14.39 16.28 4.51
CA ARG A 67 -14.48 17.65 5.03
C ARG A 67 -15.28 18.62 4.14
N ALA A 68 -15.96 18.11 3.11
CA ALA A 68 -16.82 18.88 2.19
C ALA A 68 -18.30 18.68 2.54
#